data_AF-A0AAV3ZLC2-F1
#
_entry.id   AF-A0AAV3ZLC2-F1
#
_cell.length_a   1.000
_cell.length_b   1.000
_cell.length_c   1.000
_cell.angle_alpha   90.00
_cell.angle_beta   90.00
_cell.angle_gamma   90.00
#
_symmetry.space_group_name_H-M   'P 1'
#
loop_
_entity.id
_entity.type
_entity.pdbx_description
1 polymer ?
#
loop_
_entity_poly.entity_id
_entity_poly.type
_entity_poly.pdbx_seq_one_letter_code
_entity_poly.pdbx_strand_id
1 'polypeptide(L)'
;MPLSIPRRVLLLLSVLCFSGGDSFILDDVSDVSSSFQLTFSPSLVKRGITRNVSLVCEHDGKTLPQFQEISRIRIMEQTPSGWDLLAQRTLTNNTRITDSNVFHVGTIARNINDTVLQISWALASQDTFGTYRCDVIGFDKNQDVVSESTAAITLPEQPATINDVLDLLLETRKELSELNRDVNHHLDAIDREVSGLKDEALTQKSVAAWPEGNYALLQPKTGCPVDLTFLGGDSSYFTVHTESSSGPKNENSYSKAFPLSTVTKLNTNTILYTLRFCEARRQFNTNRWPGGSYCINKISGLPCPSGFDQGYVELDVEDTNTTSDLRGNVVAEFGDKAKLEFCCKDTGSAGYRMRLPTHSPFLLYRKGGTCQKVWGMKASQESMTIDTENSNNGDMVAGSIPDISLLNTSGKPIIFSLCYYTKA
;
A
#
# COMPACT_ATOMS: atom_id res chain seq x y z
N MET A 1 -90.80 -1.73 11.44
CA MET A 1 -90.28 -0.36 11.48
C MET A 1 -88.80 -0.43 11.79
N PRO A 2 -87.95 0.34 11.10
CA PRO A 2 -88.14 0.93 9.77
C PRO A 2 -86.91 0.61 8.87
N LEU A 3 -86.83 0.79 7.55
CA LEU A 3 -87.65 1.27 6.42
C LEU A 3 -86.79 0.86 5.20
N SER A 4 -87.19 -0.02 4.27
CA SER A 4 -87.97 0.26 3.04
C SER A 4 -87.49 1.54 2.31
N ILE A 5 -87.05 1.54 1.04
CA ILE A 5 -87.80 1.21 -0.20
C ILE A 5 -86.83 1.16 -1.41
N PRO A 6 -87.13 0.34 -2.44
CA PRO A 6 -86.52 0.35 -3.78
C PRO A 6 -87.40 1.10 -4.81
N ARG A 7 -86.85 1.56 -5.96
CA ARG A 7 -87.48 1.46 -7.32
C ARG A 7 -86.75 2.26 -8.41
N ARG A 8 -86.52 1.58 -9.54
CA ARG A 8 -86.80 1.92 -10.96
C ARG A 8 -86.76 3.40 -11.38
N VAL A 9 -86.02 3.66 -12.46
CA VAL A 9 -86.59 4.33 -13.66
C VAL A 9 -86.05 3.66 -14.92
N LEU A 10 -87.00 3.13 -15.69
CA LEU A 10 -86.90 2.76 -17.09
C LEU A 10 -87.21 4.03 -17.90
N LEU A 11 -86.41 4.36 -18.92
CA LEU A 11 -86.84 5.25 -20.00
C LEU A 11 -86.25 4.75 -21.32
N LEU A 12 -87.04 3.91 -21.98
CA LEU A 12 -87.08 3.76 -23.42
C LEU A 12 -87.60 5.08 -24.01
N LEU A 13 -86.90 5.63 -24.99
CA LEU A 13 -87.53 6.42 -26.04
C LEU A 13 -86.87 6.09 -27.39
N SER A 14 -87.77 5.77 -28.31
CA SER A 14 -87.62 5.23 -29.64
C SER A 14 -87.22 6.26 -30.69
N VAL A 15 -86.42 5.79 -31.64
CA VAL A 15 -86.53 5.91 -33.11
C VAL A 15 -87.12 7.21 -33.69
N LEU A 16 -86.28 7.92 -34.45
CA LEU A 16 -86.66 8.52 -35.74
C LEU A 16 -85.50 8.32 -36.74
N CYS A 17 -85.80 7.59 -37.81
CA CYS A 17 -84.98 7.45 -39.01
C CYS A 17 -84.74 8.81 -39.68
N PHE A 18 -83.53 9.05 -40.19
CA PHE A 18 -83.34 9.70 -41.48
C PHE A 18 -82.17 9.07 -42.24
N SER A 19 -82.54 8.60 -43.43
CA SER A 19 -81.82 8.10 -44.61
C SER A 19 -80.38 8.52 -44.87
N GLY A 20 -79.58 7.56 -45.36
CA GLY A 20 -78.41 7.77 -46.23
C GLY A 20 -77.49 6.56 -46.23
N GLY A 21 -77.34 5.87 -47.37
CA GLY A 21 -76.44 4.72 -47.59
C GLY A 21 -74.97 5.00 -47.21
N ASP A 22 -74.09 4.02 -47.05
CA ASP A 22 -73.87 2.87 -47.92
C ASP A 22 -73.27 1.67 -47.18
N SER A 23 -73.56 0.46 -47.69
CA SER A 23 -72.83 -0.77 -47.39
C SER A 23 -71.38 -0.69 -47.90
N PHE A 24 -70.38 -0.87 -47.05
CA PHE A 24 -69.04 -1.28 -47.48
C PHE A 24 -68.49 -2.38 -46.58
N ILE A 25 -68.68 -3.61 -47.08
CA ILE A 25 -67.68 -4.66 -47.27
C ILE A 25 -66.53 -4.70 -46.25
N LEU A 26 -66.50 -5.81 -45.51
CA LEU A 26 -65.30 -6.42 -44.96
C LEU A 26 -64.31 -6.66 -46.09
N ASP A 27 -63.30 -5.81 -46.22
CA ASP A 27 -62.15 -6.11 -47.05
C ASP A 27 -61.11 -6.89 -46.26
N ASP A 28 -60.69 -7.93 -46.96
CA ASP A 28 -59.81 -9.02 -46.62
C ASP A 28 -58.42 -8.54 -46.18
N VAL A 29 -57.80 -9.35 -45.34
CA VAL A 29 -56.45 -9.16 -44.81
C VAL A 29 -55.47 -9.35 -45.97
N SER A 30 -55.18 -8.27 -46.70
CA SER A 30 -54.03 -8.22 -47.59
C SER A 30 -52.77 -8.13 -46.74
N ASP A 31 -51.84 -9.04 -46.99
CA ASP A 31 -50.48 -9.14 -46.49
C ASP A 31 -49.71 -7.81 -46.67
N VAL A 32 -49.88 -6.87 -45.75
CA VAL A 32 -49.10 -5.62 -45.72
C VAL A 32 -47.79 -5.95 -45.04
N SER A 33 -46.74 -6.13 -45.84
CA SER A 33 -45.35 -6.20 -45.38
C SER A 33 -45.07 -5.02 -44.45
N SER A 34 -44.92 -5.28 -43.14
CA SER A 34 -44.56 -4.25 -42.16
C SER A 34 -43.16 -3.72 -42.47
N SER A 35 -42.95 -2.41 -42.32
CA SER A 35 -41.62 -1.81 -42.48
C SER A 35 -40.65 -2.13 -41.34
N PHE A 36 -41.19 -2.55 -40.20
CA PHE A 36 -40.44 -3.09 -39.08
C PHE A 36 -40.43 -4.62 -39.08
N GLN A 37 -39.40 -5.17 -38.45
CA GLN A 37 -39.25 -6.59 -38.19
C GLN A 37 -38.95 -6.82 -36.72
N LEU A 38 -39.41 -7.95 -36.19
CA LEU A 38 -39.04 -8.44 -34.87
C LEU A 38 -38.19 -9.70 -35.06
N THR A 39 -36.98 -9.70 -34.50
CA THR A 39 -36.07 -10.84 -34.55
C THR A 39 -35.65 -11.25 -33.15
N PHE A 40 -35.19 -12.50 -33.00
CA PHE A 40 -34.61 -12.98 -31.75
C PHE A 40 -33.24 -13.60 -31.96
N SER A 41 -32.41 -13.53 -30.93
CA SER A 41 -31.07 -14.13 -30.90
C SER A 41 -30.79 -14.68 -29.51
N PRO A 42 -30.12 -15.85 -29.38
CA PRO A 42 -29.74 -16.76 -30.46
C PRO A 42 -30.94 -17.54 -31.01
N SER A 43 -30.80 -18.14 -32.20
CA SER A 43 -31.86 -18.88 -32.90
C SER A 43 -32.34 -20.15 -32.16
N LEU A 44 -31.57 -20.63 -31.17
CA LEU A 44 -31.89 -21.76 -30.33
C LEU A 44 -31.88 -21.35 -28.86
N VAL A 45 -33.05 -21.40 -28.21
CA VAL A 45 -33.23 -20.99 -26.81
C VAL A 45 -33.68 -22.18 -25.98
N LYS A 46 -32.88 -22.54 -24.97
CA LYS A 46 -33.15 -23.62 -24.01
C LYS A 46 -33.25 -23.06 -22.61
N ARG A 47 -34.31 -23.43 -21.89
CA ARG A 47 -34.59 -22.92 -20.55
C ARG A 47 -33.45 -23.26 -19.59
N GLY A 48 -32.98 -22.27 -18.83
CA GLY A 48 -31.92 -22.42 -17.84
C GLY A 48 -30.50 -22.62 -18.41
N ILE A 49 -30.35 -22.68 -19.74
CA ILE A 49 -29.05 -22.89 -20.41
C ILE A 49 -28.66 -21.66 -21.23
N THR A 50 -29.55 -21.20 -22.13
CA THR A 50 -29.22 -20.12 -23.06
C THR A 50 -29.16 -18.79 -22.33
N ARG A 51 -28.01 -18.11 -22.43
CA ARG A 51 -27.77 -16.77 -21.88
C ARG A 51 -27.96 -15.69 -22.94
N ASN A 52 -28.23 -14.46 -22.48
CA ASN A 52 -28.32 -13.26 -23.32
C ASN A 52 -29.31 -13.42 -24.50
N VAL A 53 -30.51 -13.92 -24.20
CA VAL A 53 -31.58 -14.02 -25.20
C VAL A 53 -32.12 -12.62 -25.43
N SER A 54 -32.20 -12.18 -26.69
CA SER A 54 -32.68 -10.85 -27.04
C SER A 54 -33.80 -10.89 -28.06
N LEU A 55 -34.77 -9.99 -27.92
CA LEU A 55 -35.72 -9.63 -28.96
C LEU A 55 -35.41 -8.22 -29.44
N VAL A 56 -35.30 -8.03 -30.75
CA VAL A 56 -34.95 -6.76 -31.38
C VAL A 56 -36.04 -6.40 -32.38
N CYS A 57 -36.72 -5.29 -32.10
CA CYS A 57 -37.61 -4.63 -33.07
C CYS A 57 -36.90 -3.46 -33.72
N GLU A 58 -36.75 -3.52 -35.04
CA GLU A 58 -36.04 -2.52 -35.83
C GLU A 58 -36.65 -2.42 -37.24
N HIS A 59 -36.29 -1.37 -37.97
CA HIS A 59 -36.69 -1.20 -39.36
C HIS A 59 -36.01 -2.26 -40.26
N ASP A 60 -36.73 -2.85 -41.21
CA ASP A 60 -36.24 -3.95 -42.05
C ASP A 60 -35.21 -3.51 -43.12
N GLY A 61 -35.10 -2.20 -43.34
CA GLY A 61 -34.20 -1.56 -44.31
C GLY A 61 -34.57 -1.78 -45.78
N LYS A 62 -35.70 -2.44 -46.07
CA LYS A 62 -36.11 -2.86 -47.42
C LYS A 62 -37.47 -2.28 -47.81
N THR A 63 -38.39 -2.24 -46.87
CA THR A 63 -39.75 -1.74 -47.06
C THR A 63 -39.76 -0.25 -46.74
N LEU A 64 -40.45 0.55 -47.55
CA LEU A 64 -40.60 1.96 -47.25
C LEU A 64 -41.59 2.14 -46.08
N PRO A 65 -41.20 2.86 -45.02
CA PRO A 65 -42.08 3.06 -43.89
C PRO A 65 -43.18 4.07 -44.23
N GLN A 66 -44.39 3.81 -43.74
CA GLN A 66 -45.53 4.74 -43.85
C GLN A 66 -45.44 5.91 -42.87
N PHE A 67 -44.45 5.89 -41.96
CA PHE A 67 -44.27 6.89 -40.91
C PHE A 67 -43.34 8.02 -41.36
N GLN A 68 -43.77 9.26 -41.16
CA GLN A 68 -42.92 10.44 -41.21
C GLN A 68 -42.25 10.71 -39.85
N GLU A 69 -42.93 10.37 -38.75
CA GLU A 69 -42.42 10.45 -37.38
C GLU A 69 -43.00 9.31 -36.53
N ILE A 70 -42.16 8.64 -35.73
CA ILE A 70 -42.57 7.56 -34.82
C ILE A 70 -42.86 8.13 -33.46
N SER A 71 -44.08 7.92 -32.93
CA SER A 71 -44.46 8.36 -31.59
C SER A 71 -44.04 7.36 -30.51
N ARG A 72 -44.24 6.07 -30.78
CA ARG A 72 -43.97 4.97 -29.85
C ARG A 72 -43.70 3.66 -30.57
N ILE A 73 -42.87 2.84 -29.95
CA ILE A 73 -42.54 1.47 -30.36
C ILE A 73 -42.74 0.55 -29.16
N ARG A 74 -43.34 -0.62 -29.37
CA ARG A 74 -43.71 -1.56 -28.31
C ARG A 74 -43.37 -2.99 -28.70
N ILE A 75 -42.89 -3.78 -27.75
CA ILE A 75 -42.87 -5.23 -27.85
C ILE A 75 -44.03 -5.75 -27.01
N MET A 76 -44.85 -6.59 -27.64
CA MET A 76 -46.06 -7.17 -27.09
C MET A 76 -45.89 -8.68 -27.00
N GLU A 77 -46.45 -9.27 -25.94
CA GLU A 77 -46.50 -10.71 -25.71
C GLU A 77 -47.95 -11.21 -25.83
N GLN A 78 -48.13 -12.36 -26.46
CA GLN A 78 -49.45 -12.97 -26.59
C GLN A 78 -49.83 -13.71 -25.32
N THR A 79 -50.95 -13.34 -24.72
CA THR A 79 -51.55 -13.97 -23.54
C THR A 79 -52.97 -14.47 -23.85
N PRO A 80 -53.60 -15.29 -22.99
CA PRO A 80 -54.96 -15.76 -23.21
C PRO A 80 -56.00 -14.63 -23.34
N SER A 81 -55.71 -13.45 -22.78
CA SER A 81 -56.55 -12.24 -22.83
C SER A 81 -56.28 -11.34 -24.03
N GLY A 82 -55.26 -11.63 -24.85
CA GLY A 82 -54.89 -10.82 -26.01
C GLY A 82 -53.39 -10.54 -26.07
N TRP A 83 -53.03 -9.29 -26.41
CA TRP A 83 -51.63 -8.86 -26.48
C TRP A 83 -51.32 -7.95 -25.30
N ASP A 84 -50.45 -8.42 -24.40
CA ASP A 84 -49.99 -7.67 -23.24
C ASP A 84 -48.69 -6.93 -23.56
N LEU A 85 -48.53 -5.76 -22.96
CA LEU A 85 -47.34 -4.95 -23.15
C LEU A 85 -46.18 -5.56 -22.37
N LEU A 86 -45.02 -5.74 -23.03
CA LEU A 86 -43.78 -6.19 -22.40
C LEU A 86 -42.77 -5.05 -22.24
N ALA A 87 -42.59 -4.25 -23.30
CA ALA A 87 -41.73 -3.06 -23.28
C ALA A 87 -42.25 -1.99 -24.24
N GLN A 88 -42.13 -0.72 -23.84
CA GLN A 88 -42.49 0.43 -24.67
C GLN A 88 -41.46 1.53 -24.57
N ARG A 89 -41.12 2.14 -25.71
CA ARG A 89 -40.39 3.41 -25.79
C ARG A 89 -41.27 4.48 -26.43
N THR A 90 -41.23 5.70 -25.90
CA THR A 90 -41.91 6.89 -26.47
C THR A 90 -40.91 7.97 -26.83
N LEU A 91 -41.27 8.87 -27.76
CA LEU A 91 -40.44 10.03 -28.16
C LEU A 91 -39.94 10.86 -26.97
N THR A 92 -40.70 10.92 -25.88
CA THR A 92 -40.39 11.69 -24.67
C THR A 92 -39.33 11.04 -23.75
N ASN A 93 -38.58 10.05 -24.25
CA ASN A 93 -37.47 9.37 -23.56
C ASN A 93 -37.81 8.56 -22.29
N ASN A 94 -39.08 8.29 -22.02
CA ASN A 94 -39.48 7.37 -20.95
C ASN A 94 -39.69 5.96 -21.52
N THR A 95 -38.79 5.02 -21.22
CA THR A 95 -39.09 3.59 -21.46
C THR A 95 -39.95 3.09 -20.30
N ARG A 96 -41.06 2.44 -20.63
CA ARG A 96 -41.88 1.74 -19.64
C ARG A 96 -41.70 0.23 -19.84
N ILE A 97 -41.34 -0.45 -18.76
CA ILE A 97 -41.28 -1.91 -18.69
C ILE A 97 -42.35 -2.38 -17.71
N THR A 98 -42.97 -3.49 -18.04
CA THR A 98 -43.95 -4.20 -17.19
C THR A 98 -43.33 -5.44 -16.54
N ASP A 99 -42.26 -6.00 -17.12
CA ASP A 99 -41.48 -7.10 -16.55
C ASP A 99 -40.14 -6.61 -15.94
N SER A 100 -39.93 -6.88 -14.66
CA SER A 100 -38.71 -6.48 -13.92
C SER A 100 -37.46 -7.28 -14.26
N ASN A 101 -37.59 -8.44 -14.92
CA ASN A 101 -36.49 -9.37 -15.20
C ASN A 101 -35.83 -9.15 -16.57
N VAL A 102 -36.20 -8.07 -17.26
CA VAL A 102 -35.82 -7.79 -18.64
C VAL A 102 -34.95 -6.53 -18.71
N PHE A 103 -33.74 -6.68 -19.26
CA PHE A 103 -32.91 -5.53 -19.65
C PHE A 103 -33.44 -4.95 -20.95
N HIS A 104 -33.38 -3.63 -21.11
CA HIS A 104 -33.89 -2.97 -22.31
C HIS A 104 -32.96 -1.86 -22.78
N VAL A 105 -32.89 -1.70 -24.09
CA VAL A 105 -32.26 -0.57 -24.76
C VAL A 105 -33.20 -0.15 -25.88
N GLY A 106 -33.61 1.11 -25.91
CA GLY A 106 -34.56 1.58 -26.91
C GLY A 106 -34.29 3.01 -27.33
N THR A 107 -34.21 3.24 -28.64
CA THR A 107 -33.98 4.54 -29.26
C THR A 107 -35.09 4.78 -30.28
N ILE A 108 -35.81 5.89 -30.15
CA ILE A 108 -36.62 6.45 -31.25
C ILE A 108 -35.79 7.58 -31.83
N ALA A 109 -35.23 7.36 -33.01
CA ALA A 109 -34.36 8.31 -33.67
C ALA A 109 -35.15 9.16 -34.67
N ARG A 110 -34.61 10.34 -35.03
CA ARG A 110 -35.19 11.18 -36.10
C ARG A 110 -35.17 10.47 -37.45
N ASN A 111 -34.16 9.63 -37.67
CA ASN A 111 -34.09 8.73 -38.80
C ASN A 111 -34.75 7.41 -38.41
N ILE A 112 -35.73 6.99 -39.19
CA ILE A 112 -36.52 5.77 -38.92
C ILE A 112 -35.67 4.51 -38.92
N ASN A 113 -34.60 4.48 -39.74
CA ASN A 113 -33.66 3.35 -39.79
C ASN A 113 -32.87 3.17 -38.50
N ASP A 114 -32.73 4.22 -37.70
CA ASP A 114 -32.00 4.19 -36.42
C ASP A 114 -32.96 3.94 -35.24
N THR A 115 -34.25 3.68 -35.51
CA THR A 115 -35.23 3.36 -34.47
C THR A 115 -35.18 1.88 -34.12
N VAL A 116 -34.85 1.60 -32.87
CA VAL A 116 -34.72 0.24 -32.35
C VAL A 116 -35.31 0.13 -30.95
N LEU A 117 -36.00 -0.98 -30.68
CA LEU A 117 -36.36 -1.41 -29.33
C LEU A 117 -35.86 -2.82 -29.11
N GLN A 118 -34.90 -2.97 -28.22
CA GLN A 118 -34.35 -4.25 -27.81
C GLN A 118 -34.71 -4.55 -26.36
N ILE A 119 -35.13 -5.79 -26.13
CA ILE A 119 -35.20 -6.38 -24.80
C ILE A 119 -34.29 -7.59 -24.70
N SER A 120 -33.78 -7.90 -23.51
CA SER A 120 -32.87 -9.00 -23.29
C SER A 120 -33.02 -9.65 -21.92
N TRP A 121 -33.03 -10.98 -21.90
CA TRP A 121 -32.96 -11.80 -20.70
C TRP A 121 -31.54 -12.30 -20.49
N ALA A 122 -31.00 -12.11 -19.29
CA ALA A 122 -29.66 -12.61 -18.95
C ALA A 122 -29.58 -14.14 -19.03
N LEU A 123 -30.65 -14.83 -18.66
CA LEU A 123 -30.78 -16.28 -18.73
C LEU A 123 -32.22 -16.62 -19.14
N ALA A 124 -32.38 -17.53 -20.11
CA ALA A 124 -33.67 -17.99 -20.57
C ALA A 124 -34.45 -18.64 -19.41
N SER A 125 -35.61 -18.07 -19.08
CA SER A 125 -36.50 -18.54 -18.03
C SER A 125 -37.87 -18.88 -18.62
N GLN A 126 -38.85 -19.23 -17.79
CA GLN A 126 -40.19 -19.53 -18.28
C GLN A 126 -40.82 -18.32 -19.01
N ASP A 127 -40.55 -17.12 -18.53
CA ASP A 127 -41.08 -15.85 -19.07
C ASP A 127 -40.37 -15.39 -20.36
N THR A 128 -39.39 -16.16 -20.84
CA THR A 128 -38.69 -15.90 -22.11
C THR A 128 -39.38 -16.53 -23.32
N PHE A 129 -40.27 -17.51 -23.10
CA PHE A 129 -40.91 -18.29 -24.15
C PHE A 129 -42.33 -17.83 -24.37
N GLY A 130 -42.72 -17.69 -25.63
CA GLY A 130 -44.03 -17.16 -25.99
C GLY A 130 -44.09 -16.71 -27.44
N THR A 131 -45.21 -16.08 -27.79
CA THR A 131 -45.39 -15.45 -29.09
C THR A 131 -45.34 -13.95 -28.92
N TYR A 132 -44.43 -13.31 -29.66
CA TYR A 132 -44.14 -11.88 -29.55
C TYR A 132 -44.40 -11.18 -30.88
N ARG A 133 -44.77 -9.91 -30.81
CA ARG A 133 -44.80 -9.02 -31.97
C ARG A 133 -44.36 -7.62 -31.58
N CYS A 134 -43.98 -6.83 -32.56
CA CYS A 134 -43.71 -5.43 -32.35
C CYS A 134 -44.83 -4.56 -32.93
N ASP A 135 -45.25 -3.55 -32.17
CA ASP A 135 -46.23 -2.56 -32.61
C ASP A 135 -45.53 -1.18 -32.70
N VAL A 136 -45.62 -0.54 -33.86
CA VAL A 136 -45.09 0.81 -34.12
C VAL A 136 -46.24 1.75 -34.41
N ILE A 137 -46.28 2.90 -33.73
CA ILE A 137 -47.32 3.90 -33.89
C ILE A 137 -46.66 5.26 -34.11
N GLY A 138 -47.13 5.99 -35.11
CA GLY A 138 -46.57 7.26 -35.53
C GLY A 138 -47.55 8.10 -36.33
N PHE A 139 -47.00 9.08 -37.03
CA PHE A 139 -47.74 9.99 -37.89
C PHE A 139 -47.26 9.82 -39.33
N ASP A 140 -48.18 9.80 -40.28
CA ASP A 140 -47.86 9.80 -41.70
C ASP A 140 -47.56 11.23 -42.21
N LYS A 141 -47.38 11.37 -43.53
CA LYS A 141 -47.13 12.67 -44.17
C LYS A 141 -48.26 13.70 -44.02
N ASN A 142 -49.50 13.24 -43.77
CA ASN A 142 -50.67 14.09 -43.58
C ASN A 142 -50.90 14.43 -42.09
N GLN A 143 -50.02 13.96 -41.20
CA GLN A 143 -50.17 14.02 -39.74
C GLN A 143 -51.30 13.13 -39.19
N ASP A 144 -51.76 12.15 -39.97
CA ASP A 144 -52.72 11.16 -39.51
C ASP A 144 -52.02 10.10 -38.67
N VAL A 145 -52.70 9.62 -37.63
CA VAL A 145 -52.17 8.55 -36.77
C VAL A 145 -52.23 7.23 -37.53
N VAL A 146 -51.06 6.65 -37.77
CA VAL A 146 -50.91 5.34 -38.40
C VAL A 146 -50.21 4.37 -37.46
N SER A 147 -50.51 3.09 -37.62
CA SER A 147 -49.89 2.02 -36.84
C SER A 147 -49.62 0.80 -37.70
N GLU A 148 -48.54 0.11 -37.40
CA GLU A 148 -48.27 -1.22 -37.94
C GLU A 148 -47.87 -2.20 -36.84
N SER A 149 -48.14 -3.48 -37.11
CA SER A 149 -47.68 -4.59 -36.29
C SER A 149 -46.84 -5.51 -37.16
N THR A 150 -45.71 -5.97 -36.64
CA THR A 150 -44.88 -6.97 -37.32
C THR A 150 -45.59 -8.32 -37.33
N ALA A 151 -45.14 -9.21 -38.21
CA ALA A 151 -45.47 -10.62 -38.08
C ALA A 151 -45.12 -11.13 -36.67
N ALA A 152 -46.00 -11.94 -36.10
CA ALA A 152 -45.77 -12.54 -34.79
C ALA A 152 -44.73 -13.66 -34.91
N ILE A 153 -43.74 -13.64 -34.03
CA ILE A 153 -42.71 -14.68 -33.93
C ILE A 153 -42.94 -15.50 -32.67
N THR A 154 -42.78 -16.82 -32.76
CA THR A 154 -42.88 -17.70 -31.60
C THR A 154 -41.50 -18.18 -31.21
N LEU A 155 -41.14 -17.99 -29.94
CA LEU A 155 -39.94 -18.54 -29.32
C LEU A 155 -40.36 -19.84 -28.60
N PRO A 156 -40.17 -21.01 -29.23
CA PRO A 156 -40.60 -22.27 -28.63
C PRO A 156 -39.71 -22.66 -27.45
N GLU A 157 -40.32 -23.17 -26.38
CA GLU A 157 -39.58 -23.80 -25.30
C GLU A 157 -39.02 -25.14 -25.79
N GLN A 158 -37.69 -25.28 -25.76
CA GLN A 158 -37.03 -26.56 -25.99
C GLN A 158 -36.47 -27.12 -24.67
N PRO A 159 -36.74 -28.40 -24.34
CA PRO A 159 -36.20 -29.02 -23.15
C PRO A 159 -34.68 -29.13 -23.26
N ALA A 160 -33.98 -28.79 -22.18
CA ALA A 160 -32.54 -29.03 -22.07
C ALA A 160 -32.26 -30.55 -21.97
N THR A 161 -31.22 -31.00 -22.67
CA THR A 161 -30.73 -32.39 -22.58
C THR A 161 -29.59 -32.51 -21.58
N ILE A 162 -29.27 -33.74 -21.16
CA ILE A 162 -28.11 -34.00 -20.28
C ILE A 162 -26.80 -33.52 -20.92
N ASN A 163 -26.66 -33.68 -22.24
CA ASN A 163 -25.47 -33.22 -22.97
C ASN A 163 -25.34 -31.70 -22.94
N ASP A 164 -26.45 -30.96 -23.05
CA ASP A 164 -26.43 -29.50 -22.95
C ASP A 164 -25.92 -29.01 -21.59
N VAL A 165 -26.34 -29.69 -20.52
CA VAL A 165 -25.89 -29.39 -19.16
C VAL A 165 -24.42 -29.74 -18.99
N LEU A 166 -23.97 -30.86 -19.55
CA LEU A 166 -22.57 -31.28 -19.51
C LEU A 166 -21.67 -30.28 -20.25
N ASP A 167 -22.05 -29.86 -21.45
CA ASP A 167 -21.31 -28.88 -22.24
C ASP A 167 -21.23 -27.54 -21.49
N LEU A 168 -22.32 -27.10 -20.87
CA LEU A 168 -22.34 -25.90 -20.02
C LEU A 168 -21.37 -26.02 -18.82
N LEU A 169 -21.34 -27.18 -18.16
CA LEU A 169 -20.41 -27.43 -17.04
C LEU A 169 -18.95 -27.43 -17.50
N LEU A 170 -18.66 -27.99 -18.67
CA LEU A 170 -17.32 -28.01 -19.24
C LEU A 170 -16.84 -26.61 -19.61
N GLU A 171 -17.70 -25.79 -20.24
CA GLU A 171 -17.38 -24.40 -20.58
C GLU A 171 -17.16 -23.57 -19.30
N THR A 172 -18.07 -23.69 -18.32
CA THR A 172 -17.93 -23.00 -17.03
C THR A 172 -16.64 -23.38 -16.31
N ARG A 173 -16.25 -24.67 -16.35
CA ARG A 173 -14.99 -25.13 -15.77
C ARG A 173 -13.78 -24.51 -16.45
N LYS A 174 -13.82 -24.36 -17.78
CA LYS A 174 -12.75 -23.74 -18.56
C LYS A 174 -12.62 -22.26 -18.20
N GLU A 175 -13.72 -21.51 -18.18
CA GLU A 175 -13.75 -20.11 -17.76
C GLU A 175 -13.17 -19.93 -16.34
N LEU A 176 -13.56 -20.78 -15.40
CA LEU A 176 -13.02 -20.77 -14.03
C LEU A 176 -11.50 -21.04 -14.00
N SER A 177 -11.01 -21.92 -14.87
CA SER A 177 -9.58 -22.22 -14.94
C SER A 177 -8.77 -21.03 -15.49
N GLU A 178 -9.32 -20.32 -16.47
CA GLU A 178 -8.70 -19.13 -17.05
C GLU A 178 -8.71 -17.96 -16.07
N LEU A 179 -9.84 -17.75 -15.37
CA LEU A 179 -9.95 -16.74 -14.32
C LEU A 179 -8.97 -17.01 -13.17
N ASN A 180 -8.83 -18.26 -12.74
CA ASN A 180 -7.87 -18.63 -11.70
C ASN A 180 -6.42 -18.33 -12.14
N ARG A 181 -6.07 -18.59 -13.41
CA ARG A 181 -4.75 -18.24 -13.95
C ARG A 181 -4.51 -16.73 -13.92
N ASP A 182 -5.50 -15.94 -14.30
CA ASP A 182 -5.41 -14.48 -14.32
C ASP A 182 -5.25 -13.88 -12.92
N VAL A 183 -6.05 -14.37 -11.95
CA VAL A 183 -5.92 -14.00 -10.55
C VAL A 183 -4.52 -14.29 -10.02
N ASN A 184 -3.96 -15.46 -10.30
CA ASN A 184 -2.60 -15.79 -9.87
C ASN A 184 -1.54 -14.88 -10.50
N HIS A 185 -1.69 -14.53 -11.78
CA HIS A 185 -0.80 -13.58 -12.44
C HIS A 185 -0.88 -12.18 -11.81
N HIS A 186 -2.09 -11.71 -11.46
CA HIS A 186 -2.27 -10.44 -10.76
C HIS A 186 -1.71 -10.48 -9.34
N LEU A 187 -1.86 -11.58 -8.60
CA LEU A 187 -1.25 -11.76 -7.28
C LEU A 187 0.27 -11.67 -7.36
N ASP A 188 0.90 -12.32 -8.34
CA ASP A 188 2.35 -12.24 -8.54
C ASP A 188 2.82 -10.81 -8.89
N ALA A 189 2.05 -10.08 -9.71
CA ALA A 189 2.35 -8.69 -10.03
C ALA A 189 2.26 -7.78 -8.80
N ILE A 190 1.20 -7.94 -8.00
CA ILE A 190 1.03 -7.21 -6.74
C ILE A 190 2.16 -7.55 -5.77
N ASP A 191 2.56 -8.81 -5.64
CA ASP A 191 3.66 -9.19 -4.73
C ASP A 191 5.00 -8.54 -5.13
N ARG A 192 5.26 -8.41 -6.44
CA ARG A 192 6.43 -7.68 -6.96
C ARG A 192 6.36 -6.19 -6.66
N GLU A 193 5.20 -5.55 -6.87
CA GLU A 193 5.01 -4.13 -6.55
C GLU A 193 5.13 -3.88 -5.04
N VAL A 194 4.51 -4.71 -4.21
CA VAL A 194 4.61 -4.63 -2.75
C VAL A 194 6.06 -4.83 -2.29
N SER A 195 6.79 -5.76 -2.89
CA SER A 195 8.22 -5.94 -2.60
C SER A 195 9.05 -4.73 -3.00
N GLY A 196 8.78 -4.15 -4.18
CA GLY A 196 9.41 -2.91 -4.63
C GLY A 196 9.11 -1.72 -3.71
N LEU A 197 7.85 -1.51 -3.36
CA LEU A 197 7.41 -0.48 -2.41
C LEU A 197 7.97 -0.71 -1.01
N LYS A 198 8.18 -1.96 -0.60
CA LYS A 198 8.83 -2.30 0.67
C LYS A 198 10.31 -1.92 0.64
N ASP A 199 11.02 -2.20 -0.46
CA ASP A 199 12.41 -1.82 -0.65
C ASP A 199 12.58 -0.30 -0.78
N GLU A 200 11.65 0.37 -1.46
CA GLU A 200 11.55 1.83 -1.54
C GLU A 200 11.21 2.46 -0.18
N ALA A 201 10.26 1.90 0.58
CA ALA A 201 9.97 2.34 1.94
C ALA A 201 11.15 2.08 2.90
N LEU A 202 11.91 1.00 2.70
CA LEU A 202 13.15 0.71 3.42
C LEU A 202 14.27 1.70 3.06
N THR A 203 14.28 2.24 1.85
CA THR A 203 15.27 3.23 1.40
C THR A 203 14.85 4.68 1.67
N GLN A 204 13.56 4.99 1.70
CA GLN A 204 13.02 6.35 1.88
C GLN A 204 12.72 6.70 3.35
N LYS A 205 12.60 5.70 4.25
CA LYS A 205 12.38 5.93 5.70
C LYS A 205 13.66 6.15 6.51
N SER A 206 14.80 6.48 5.89
CA SER A 206 16.00 6.76 6.67
C SER A 206 16.91 7.84 6.07
N VAL A 207 16.62 9.10 6.39
CA VAL A 207 17.62 9.79 7.22
C VAL A 207 17.51 9.12 8.58
N ALA A 208 18.17 7.96 8.77
CA ALA A 208 18.20 7.33 10.07
C ALA A 208 18.86 8.35 10.98
N ALA A 209 18.07 8.97 11.85
CA ALA A 209 18.60 9.82 12.88
C ALA A 209 19.24 8.92 13.94
N TRP A 210 20.34 9.37 14.54
CA TRP A 210 21.00 8.63 15.62
C TRP A 210 20.06 8.41 16.81
N PRO A 211 20.09 7.24 17.48
CA PRO A 211 19.11 6.94 18.52
C PRO A 211 19.11 7.93 19.69
N GLU A 212 17.97 8.02 20.38
CA GLU A 212 17.77 8.93 21.51
C GLU A 212 18.69 8.58 22.71
N GLY A 213 19.04 9.61 23.48
CA GLY A 213 19.78 9.48 24.73
C GLY A 213 20.86 10.54 24.90
N ASN A 214 21.54 10.49 26.05
CA ASN A 214 22.71 11.31 26.34
C ASN A 214 23.95 10.41 26.29
N TYR A 215 24.78 10.60 25.28
CA TYR A 215 25.97 9.77 25.09
C TYR A 215 27.01 10.51 24.25
N ALA A 216 28.20 9.96 24.16
CA ALA A 216 29.19 10.44 23.23
C ALA A 216 29.85 9.29 22.46
N LEU A 217 30.18 9.55 21.19
CA LEU A 217 30.98 8.64 20.37
C LEU A 217 32.40 9.15 20.28
N LEU A 218 33.39 8.26 20.19
CA LEU A 218 34.74 8.68 19.81
C LEU A 218 34.70 9.29 18.40
N GLN A 219 35.35 10.44 18.23
CA GLN A 219 35.42 11.13 16.95
C GLN A 219 36.42 10.42 16.04
N PRO A 220 36.00 9.86 14.89
CA PRO A 220 36.92 9.30 13.91
C PRO A 220 37.63 10.41 13.11
N LYS A 221 38.61 10.02 12.28
CA LYS A 221 39.30 10.93 11.34
C LYS A 221 38.45 11.77 10.43
N THR A 222 37.25 11.29 10.15
CA THR A 222 36.31 11.94 9.26
C THR A 222 35.48 13.01 9.97
N GLY A 223 35.70 13.24 11.26
CA GLY A 223 34.87 14.11 12.09
C GLY A 223 33.62 13.41 12.61
N CYS A 224 32.74 14.16 13.27
CA CYS A 224 31.51 13.60 13.81
C CYS A 224 30.50 13.18 12.74
N PRO A 225 29.62 12.21 13.04
CA PRO A 225 28.58 11.82 12.10
C PRO A 225 27.70 13.03 11.74
N VAL A 226 27.38 13.17 10.44
CA VAL A 226 26.55 14.28 9.94
C VAL A 226 25.09 14.03 10.33
N ASP A 227 24.72 14.49 11.52
CA ASP A 227 23.39 14.37 12.09
C ASP A 227 23.11 15.55 13.04
N LEU A 228 21.85 16.00 13.11
CA LEU A 228 21.45 17.08 14.01
C LEU A 228 21.79 16.78 15.48
N THR A 229 21.73 15.51 15.87
CA THR A 229 22.07 14.98 17.20
C THR A 229 23.47 15.39 17.66
N PHE A 230 24.41 15.53 16.72
CA PHE A 230 25.80 15.92 16.98
C PHE A 230 26.10 17.40 16.65
N LEU A 231 25.10 18.23 16.35
CA LEU A 231 25.32 19.67 16.10
C LEU A 231 25.94 20.35 17.33
N GLY A 232 27.20 20.79 17.19
CA GLY A 232 28.00 21.39 18.26
C GLY A 232 28.81 20.39 19.10
N GLY A 233 28.70 19.09 18.78
CA GLY A 233 29.34 17.98 19.50
C GLY A 233 30.86 17.88 19.33
N ASP A 234 31.44 18.45 18.26
CA ASP A 234 32.91 18.42 18.01
C ASP A 234 33.76 19.20 19.04
N SER A 235 33.12 19.84 20.02
CA SER A 235 33.78 20.68 21.03
C SER A 235 34.25 19.91 22.27
N SER A 236 33.90 18.63 22.40
CA SER A 236 34.25 17.82 23.57
C SER A 236 35.54 17.05 23.37
N TYR A 237 36.44 17.18 24.34
CA TYR A 237 37.69 16.43 24.37
C TYR A 237 38.04 16.00 25.79
N PHE A 238 38.93 15.04 25.87
CA PHE A 238 39.57 14.58 27.09
C PHE A 238 41.06 14.66 26.85
N THR A 239 41.75 15.55 27.57
CA THR A 239 43.21 15.66 27.52
C THR A 239 43.76 15.27 28.87
N VAL A 240 44.69 14.33 28.89
CA VAL A 240 45.30 13.85 30.13
C VAL A 240 46.81 13.77 30.01
N HIS A 241 47.51 14.10 31.08
CA HIS A 241 48.95 13.89 31.17
C HIS A 241 49.21 12.42 31.48
N THR A 242 49.62 11.65 30.48
CA THR A 242 50.01 10.24 30.64
C THR A 242 51.46 10.12 31.07
N GLU A 243 51.82 8.96 31.62
CA GLU A 243 53.16 8.58 32.08
C GLU A 243 54.32 9.25 31.31
N SER A 244 55.17 9.95 32.04
CA SER A 244 56.25 10.81 31.53
C SER A 244 57.58 10.61 32.25
N SER A 245 57.62 9.80 33.31
CA SER A 245 58.85 9.51 34.04
C SER A 245 59.86 8.72 33.17
N SER A 246 61.15 8.77 33.53
CA SER A 246 62.27 8.26 32.72
C SER A 246 62.40 6.72 32.67
N GLY A 247 61.28 6.02 32.48
CA GLY A 247 61.16 4.58 32.18
C GLY A 247 61.16 4.29 30.67
N PRO A 248 60.87 3.04 30.22
CA PRO A 248 60.75 2.72 28.81
C PRO A 248 59.76 3.69 28.12
N LYS A 249 60.02 4.02 26.86
CA LYS A 249 59.27 5.03 26.08
C LYS A 249 57.76 4.89 26.31
N ASN A 250 57.10 6.01 26.65
CA ASN A 250 55.64 6.10 26.77
C ASN A 250 54.91 5.31 25.65
N GLU A 251 54.00 4.43 26.06
CA GLU A 251 53.39 3.38 25.22
C GLU A 251 52.07 3.80 24.55
N ASN A 252 51.71 5.07 24.66
CA ASN A 252 50.52 5.62 24.00
C ASN A 252 50.54 5.31 22.51
N SER A 253 49.47 4.69 22.02
CA SER A 253 49.31 4.36 20.62
C SER A 253 47.85 4.32 20.23
N TYR A 254 47.58 4.39 18.93
CA TYR A 254 46.24 4.34 18.38
C TYR A 254 46.28 3.83 16.95
N SER A 255 45.16 3.29 16.49
CA SER A 255 45.01 2.77 15.13
C SER A 255 44.68 3.87 14.11
N LYS A 256 44.77 3.58 12.81
CA LYS A 256 44.67 4.58 11.72
C LYS A 256 43.31 5.31 11.63
N ALA A 257 42.31 4.88 12.39
CA ALA A 257 41.01 5.53 12.49
C ALA A 257 41.02 6.89 13.26
N PHE A 258 42.09 7.22 13.99
CA PHE A 258 42.19 8.40 14.89
C PHE A 258 43.26 9.44 14.45
N PRO A 259 42.89 10.66 14.01
CA PRO A 259 43.81 11.77 13.79
C PRO A 259 43.16 13.15 14.03
N LEU A 260 43.58 13.80 15.11
CA LEU A 260 43.73 15.25 15.29
C LEU A 260 44.23 15.44 16.73
N SER A 261 45.57 15.46 16.88
CA SER A 261 46.33 15.46 18.14
C SER A 261 45.85 14.42 19.14
N THR A 262 46.43 13.23 19.11
CA THR A 262 46.17 12.16 20.09
C THR A 262 47.31 12.00 21.09
N VAL A 263 48.54 12.41 20.76
CA VAL A 263 49.67 12.50 21.70
C VAL A 263 50.48 13.76 21.41
N THR A 264 50.58 14.67 22.37
CA THR A 264 51.41 15.89 22.28
C THR A 264 52.50 15.84 23.35
N LYS A 265 53.76 15.69 22.91
CA LYS A 265 54.92 15.83 23.81
C LYS A 265 55.30 17.30 23.89
N LEU A 266 55.06 17.93 25.03
CA LEU A 266 55.42 19.34 25.25
C LEU A 266 56.89 19.48 25.70
N ASN A 267 57.37 18.54 26.52
CA ASN A 267 58.76 18.43 26.96
C ASN A 267 59.04 16.97 27.41
N THR A 268 60.21 16.70 28.00
CA THR A 268 60.59 15.34 28.46
C THR A 268 59.69 14.78 29.56
N ASN A 269 59.00 15.65 30.31
CA ASN A 269 58.19 15.33 31.48
C ASN A 269 56.72 15.74 31.26
N THR A 270 56.29 15.92 30.01
CA THR A 270 54.92 16.30 29.70
C THR A 270 54.41 15.66 28.41
N ILE A 271 53.59 14.61 28.56
CA ILE A 271 52.99 13.85 27.46
C ILE A 271 51.47 13.93 27.57
N LEU A 272 50.84 14.75 26.73
CA LEU A 272 49.39 14.92 26.74
C LEU A 272 48.73 13.96 25.75
N TYR A 273 47.80 13.13 26.21
CA TYR A 273 46.96 12.28 25.37
C TYR A 273 45.58 12.90 25.22
N THR A 274 45.13 13.18 23.99
CA THR A 274 43.84 13.84 23.73
C THR A 274 42.89 12.95 22.96
N LEU A 275 41.72 12.66 23.54
CA LEU A 275 40.58 12.05 22.87
C LEU A 275 39.55 13.12 22.53
N ARG A 276 38.87 12.96 21.40
CA ARG A 276 37.75 13.83 21.00
C ARG A 276 36.48 13.03 20.86
N PHE A 277 35.35 13.68 21.14
CA PHE A 277 34.06 13.02 21.15
C PHE A 277 33.00 13.79 20.39
N CYS A 278 32.03 13.04 19.88
CA CYS A 278 30.80 13.52 19.28
C CYS A 278 29.69 13.39 20.31
N GLU A 279 29.37 14.48 21.02
CA GLU A 279 28.33 14.48 22.04
C GLU A 279 26.92 14.53 21.42
N ALA A 280 26.07 13.61 21.85
CA ALA A 280 24.64 13.59 21.62
C ALA A 280 23.94 14.06 22.91
N ARG A 281 23.50 15.32 22.94
CA ARG A 281 22.78 15.93 24.08
C ARG A 281 21.35 16.32 23.77
N ARG A 282 21.00 16.36 22.48
CA ARG A 282 19.72 16.85 22.00
C ARG A 282 18.96 15.70 21.39
N GLN A 283 17.77 15.43 21.92
CA GLN A 283 16.89 14.40 21.41
C GLN A 283 16.06 14.97 20.27
N PHE A 284 16.50 14.76 19.03
CA PHE A 284 15.76 15.16 17.83
C PHE A 284 14.85 14.05 17.29
N ASN A 285 14.90 12.86 17.90
CA ASN A 285 14.09 11.71 17.53
C ASN A 285 13.84 10.82 18.76
N THR A 286 12.91 9.87 18.61
CA THR A 286 12.53 8.87 19.62
C THR A 286 13.00 7.46 19.25
N ASN A 287 14.01 7.35 18.37
CA ASN A 287 14.50 6.04 17.93
C ASN A 287 15.29 5.41 19.06
N ARG A 288 14.97 4.16 19.39
CA ARG A 288 15.72 3.42 20.42
C ARG A 288 16.97 2.80 19.84
N TRP A 289 18.01 2.71 20.66
CA TRP A 289 19.21 1.98 20.31
C TRP A 289 18.89 0.50 20.04
N PRO A 290 19.41 -0.09 18.94
CA PRO A 290 19.20 -1.49 18.64
C PRO A 290 19.87 -2.40 19.69
N GLY A 291 19.37 -3.63 19.82
CA GLY A 291 20.07 -4.67 20.58
C GLY A 291 21.40 -5.05 19.94
N GLY A 292 22.33 -5.57 20.74
CA GLY A 292 23.66 -5.95 20.28
C GLY A 292 24.68 -6.01 21.41
N SER A 293 25.96 -6.14 21.03
CA SER A 293 27.12 -6.20 21.92
C SER A 293 28.14 -5.11 21.56
N TYR A 294 28.08 -3.96 22.24
CA TYR A 294 28.94 -2.79 21.99
C TYR A 294 28.84 -1.78 23.14
N CYS A 295 29.79 -0.85 23.23
CA CYS A 295 29.70 0.28 24.16
C CYS A 295 29.91 1.63 23.48
N ILE A 296 29.41 2.67 24.16
CA ILE A 296 29.58 4.09 23.85
C ILE A 296 30.00 4.83 25.11
N ASN A 297 30.54 6.04 24.97
CA ASN A 297 30.89 6.83 26.15
C ASN A 297 29.63 7.42 26.78
N LYS A 298 29.61 7.41 28.10
CA LYS A 298 28.60 8.10 28.91
C LYS A 298 29.01 9.57 29.03
N ILE A 299 28.02 10.46 29.00
CA ILE A 299 28.25 11.86 29.39
C ILE A 299 28.25 11.92 30.92
N SER A 300 29.31 12.49 31.50
CA SER A 300 29.47 12.62 32.95
C SER A 300 28.26 13.32 33.58
N GLY A 301 27.79 12.80 34.72
CA GLY A 301 26.61 13.32 35.41
C GLY A 301 25.25 13.04 34.75
N LEU A 302 25.19 12.47 33.53
CA LEU A 302 23.93 12.11 32.87
C LEU A 302 23.72 10.58 32.84
N PRO A 303 22.46 10.09 32.87
CA PRO A 303 22.17 8.66 32.80
C PRO A 303 22.46 8.10 31.39
N CYS A 304 22.76 6.80 31.34
CA CYS A 304 22.90 6.09 30.07
C CYS A 304 21.59 6.06 29.26
N PRO A 305 21.66 5.95 27.92
CA PRO A 305 20.48 5.68 27.11
C PRO A 305 19.76 4.41 27.57
N SER A 306 18.44 4.35 27.33
CA SER A 306 17.61 3.24 27.80
C SER A 306 18.11 1.88 27.28
N GLY A 307 18.23 0.92 28.20
CA GLY A 307 18.70 -0.44 27.91
C GLY A 307 20.22 -0.61 27.79
N PHE A 308 21.00 0.38 28.25
CA PHE A 308 22.43 0.22 28.48
C PHE A 308 22.74 0.08 29.96
N ASP A 309 23.74 -0.74 30.27
CA ASP A 309 24.34 -0.87 31.58
C ASP A 309 25.55 0.07 31.69
N GLN A 310 25.73 0.66 32.86
CA GLN A 310 26.83 1.58 33.12
C GLN A 310 28.09 0.86 33.62
N GLY A 311 29.24 1.41 33.29
CA GLY A 311 30.53 1.04 33.84
C GLY A 311 31.55 2.16 33.67
N TYR A 312 32.75 1.97 34.21
CA TYR A 312 33.83 2.93 34.07
C TYR A 312 35.21 2.28 34.12
N VAL A 313 36.17 3.01 33.56
CA VAL A 313 37.61 2.80 33.71
C VAL A 313 38.18 4.08 34.31
N GLU A 314 38.77 3.94 35.50
CA GLU A 314 39.55 4.97 36.17
C GLU A 314 41.01 4.77 35.79
N LEU A 315 41.59 5.81 35.21
CA LEU A 315 42.97 5.90 34.78
C LEU A 315 43.74 6.64 35.86
N ASP A 316 44.69 5.96 36.49
CA ASP A 316 45.68 6.57 37.36
C ASP A 316 46.76 7.16 36.46
N VAL A 317 46.77 8.48 36.33
CA VAL A 317 47.64 9.19 35.39
C VAL A 317 48.77 9.89 36.13
N GLU A 318 49.68 10.56 35.43
CA GLU A 318 50.94 11.02 36.00
C GLU A 318 50.75 11.91 37.27
N ASP A 319 51.37 11.49 38.38
CA ASP A 319 51.32 12.16 39.68
C ASP A 319 52.03 13.53 39.71
N THR A 320 53.00 13.76 38.80
CA THR A 320 53.85 14.95 38.81
C THR A 320 53.40 16.02 37.80
N ASN A 321 53.23 17.26 38.28
CA ASN A 321 52.88 18.44 37.47
C ASN A 321 51.62 18.27 36.60
N THR A 322 50.48 17.98 37.23
CA THR A 322 49.17 17.77 36.58
C THR A 322 48.65 19.03 35.89
N THR A 323 49.17 19.36 34.70
CA THR A 323 48.53 20.29 33.75
C THR A 323 47.50 19.55 32.90
N SER A 324 46.63 18.78 33.53
CA SER A 324 45.47 18.21 32.87
C SER A 324 44.46 19.36 32.67
N ASP A 325 44.56 20.06 31.52
CA ASP A 325 43.53 21.03 31.11
C ASP A 325 42.31 20.23 30.67
N LEU A 326 41.52 19.88 31.68
CA LEU A 326 40.35 19.04 31.52
C LEU A 326 39.17 19.93 31.14
N ARG A 327 38.73 19.78 29.89
CA ARG A 327 37.56 20.47 29.37
C ARG A 327 36.77 19.53 28.47
N GLY A 328 35.72 18.94 29.01
CA GLY A 328 34.79 18.12 28.24
C GLY A 328 33.72 17.51 29.13
N ASN A 329 32.56 17.19 28.58
CA ASN A 329 31.46 16.64 29.37
C ASN A 329 31.45 15.11 29.46
N VAL A 330 32.44 14.44 28.88
CA VAL A 330 32.49 12.97 28.72
C VAL A 330 33.36 12.31 29.81
N VAL A 331 33.98 13.11 30.69
CA VAL A 331 34.90 12.64 31.73
C VAL A 331 34.48 13.20 33.08
N ALA A 332 34.64 12.40 34.14
CA ALA A 332 34.56 12.86 35.52
C ALA A 332 35.97 12.84 36.12
N GLU A 333 36.37 13.92 36.79
CA GLU A 333 37.71 14.07 37.36
C GLU A 333 37.70 13.86 38.87
N PHE A 334 38.76 13.22 39.36
CA PHE A 334 39.02 13.09 40.79
C PHE A 334 40.52 13.23 41.05
N GLY A 335 41.02 14.46 41.22
CA GLY A 335 42.42 14.71 41.57
C GLY A 335 43.41 14.30 40.48
N ASP A 336 44.25 13.32 40.79
CA ASP A 336 45.25 12.66 39.94
C ASP A 336 44.66 11.59 39.00
N LYS A 337 43.34 11.34 39.07
CA LYS A 337 42.69 10.29 38.29
C LYS A 337 41.68 10.80 37.27
N ALA A 338 41.69 10.17 36.11
CA ALA A 338 40.72 10.42 35.04
C ALA A 338 39.74 9.25 34.90
N LYS A 339 38.43 9.53 34.99
CA LYS A 339 37.40 8.50 34.87
C LYS A 339 36.69 8.56 33.51
N LEU A 340 36.91 7.55 32.68
CA LEU A 340 36.13 7.28 31.47
C LEU A 340 34.90 6.44 31.82
N GLU A 341 33.71 6.98 31.59
CA GLU A 341 32.45 6.27 31.85
C GLU A 341 31.84 5.74 30.54
N PHE A 342 31.22 4.56 30.62
CA PHE A 342 30.67 3.83 29.49
C PHE A 342 29.21 3.46 29.70
N CYS A 343 28.49 3.44 28.59
CA CYS A 343 27.20 2.78 28.47
C CYS A 343 27.41 1.59 27.54
N CYS A 344 27.25 0.38 28.07
CA CYS A 344 27.42 -0.87 27.33
C CYS A 344 26.09 -1.59 27.13
N LYS A 345 25.95 -2.23 25.97
CA LYS A 345 24.82 -3.08 25.64
C LYS A 345 25.30 -4.50 25.43
N ASP A 346 24.59 -5.45 26.01
CA ASP A 346 24.88 -6.89 25.90
C ASP A 346 23.58 -7.70 25.80
N THR A 347 22.72 -7.28 24.88
CA THR A 347 21.35 -7.82 24.74
C THR A 347 21.21 -8.70 23.50
N GLY A 348 22.30 -8.99 22.79
CA GLY A 348 22.27 -9.79 21.58
C GLY A 348 23.65 -10.07 20.99
N SER A 349 23.69 -10.99 20.01
CA SER A 349 24.93 -11.40 19.35
C SER A 349 25.48 -10.32 18.42
N ALA A 350 26.78 -10.05 18.51
CA ALA A 350 27.52 -9.22 17.56
C ALA A 350 27.43 -9.70 16.10
N GLY A 351 27.07 -10.97 15.87
CA GLY A 351 26.86 -11.53 14.53
C GLY A 351 25.56 -11.09 13.86
N TYR A 352 24.56 -10.65 14.62
CA TYR A 352 23.28 -10.16 14.09
C TYR A 352 23.43 -8.69 13.64
N ARG A 353 23.02 -8.35 12.41
CA ARG A 353 23.21 -6.99 11.89
C ARG A 353 22.23 -6.00 12.53
N MET A 354 22.75 -5.01 13.25
CA MET A 354 21.97 -3.90 13.77
C MET A 354 21.85 -2.74 12.76
N ARG A 355 20.83 -1.90 12.91
CA ARG A 355 20.63 -0.70 12.09
C ARG A 355 21.04 0.53 12.88
N LEU A 356 22.01 1.26 12.36
CA LEU A 356 22.42 2.59 12.79
C LEU A 356 22.54 3.48 11.55
N PRO A 357 22.59 4.81 11.70
CA PRO A 357 22.84 5.72 10.58
C PRO A 357 24.18 5.43 9.89
N THR A 358 24.19 5.35 8.55
CA THR A 358 25.35 4.91 7.77
C THR A 358 25.93 6.00 6.86
N HIS A 359 25.46 7.24 6.98
CA HIS A 359 25.91 8.37 6.14
C HIS A 359 27.35 8.79 6.40
N SER A 360 27.84 8.56 7.63
CA SER A 360 29.18 8.94 8.06
C SER A 360 29.84 7.78 8.80
N PRO A 361 31.17 7.63 8.71
CA PRO A 361 31.90 6.69 9.54
C PRO A 361 31.77 7.01 11.03
N PHE A 362 31.83 5.98 11.88
CA PHE A 362 31.75 6.12 13.33
C PHE A 362 32.52 5.01 14.05
N LEU A 363 32.77 5.22 15.34
CA LEU A 363 33.44 4.28 16.23
C LEU A 363 32.48 3.81 17.32
N LEU A 364 32.51 2.51 17.61
CA LEU A 364 31.95 1.93 18.84
C LEU A 364 33.04 1.15 19.55
N TYR A 365 32.96 1.05 20.87
CA TYR A 365 33.83 0.12 21.58
C TYR A 365 33.34 -1.30 21.38
N ARG A 366 34.31 -2.21 21.17
CA ARG A 366 34.03 -3.62 21.04
C ARG A 366 33.61 -4.18 22.40
N LYS A 367 32.66 -5.10 22.40
CA LYS A 367 32.26 -5.88 23.57
C LYS A 367 32.02 -7.32 23.14
N GLY A 368 32.49 -8.29 23.91
CA GLY A 368 32.25 -9.71 23.64
C GLY A 368 33.15 -10.30 22.56
N GLY A 369 34.33 -9.72 22.34
CA GLY A 369 35.41 -10.30 21.54
C GLY A 369 35.28 -10.11 20.02
N THR A 370 34.21 -9.52 19.51
CA THR A 370 34.07 -9.24 18.07
C THR A 370 33.25 -7.98 17.79
N CYS A 371 33.43 -7.40 16.61
CA CYS A 371 32.70 -6.20 16.22
C CYS A 371 31.25 -6.51 15.88
N GLN A 372 30.34 -5.75 16.49
CA GLN A 372 28.92 -5.77 16.20
C GLN A 372 28.67 -5.45 14.71
N LYS A 373 28.04 -6.35 13.97
CA LYS A 373 27.73 -6.08 12.55
C LYS A 373 26.68 -4.98 12.43
N VAL A 374 26.88 -4.04 11.52
CA VAL A 374 25.94 -2.95 11.19
C VAL A 374 25.53 -3.08 9.71
N TRP A 375 24.24 -2.96 9.43
CA TRP A 375 23.72 -2.95 8.05
C TRP A 375 24.38 -1.85 7.22
N GLY A 376 24.81 -2.17 6.00
CA GLY A 376 25.40 -1.18 5.08
C GLY A 376 26.81 -0.69 5.43
N MET A 377 27.44 -1.22 6.49
CA MET A 377 28.78 -0.83 6.92
C MET A 377 29.72 -2.04 7.04
N LYS A 378 31.00 -1.82 6.75
CA LYS A 378 32.12 -2.71 7.07
C LYS A 378 32.73 -2.28 8.39
N ALA A 379 33.03 -3.23 9.26
CA ALA A 379 33.72 -2.99 10.53
C ALA A 379 35.19 -3.39 10.42
N SER A 380 36.12 -2.49 10.74
CA SER A 380 37.52 -2.82 11.02
C SER A 380 37.77 -2.79 12.52
N GLN A 381 38.55 -3.75 13.02
CA GLN A 381 38.97 -3.74 14.42
C GLN A 381 40.10 -2.71 14.57
N GLU A 382 39.91 -1.80 15.52
CA GLU A 382 40.87 -0.77 15.89
C GLU A 382 41.20 -0.90 17.38
N SER A 383 42.26 -0.23 17.82
CA SER A 383 42.61 -0.11 19.22
C SER A 383 43.15 1.29 19.54
N MET A 384 43.01 1.67 20.81
CA MET A 384 43.72 2.79 21.41
C MET A 384 44.36 2.31 22.72
N THR A 385 45.57 2.79 22.98
CA THR A 385 46.41 2.42 24.11
C THR A 385 46.69 3.70 24.87
N ILE A 386 46.30 3.73 26.14
CA ILE A 386 46.57 4.84 27.05
C ILE A 386 47.59 4.35 28.08
N ASP A 387 48.74 5.01 28.12
CA ASP A 387 49.79 4.75 29.08
C ASP A 387 49.48 5.42 30.41
N THR A 388 49.24 4.60 31.44
CA THR A 388 48.90 5.02 32.80
C THR A 388 50.14 4.99 33.69
N GLU A 389 50.02 5.50 34.91
CA GLU A 389 51.12 5.60 35.87
C GLU A 389 51.86 4.27 36.06
N ASN A 390 53.18 4.32 36.07
CA ASN A 390 54.05 3.16 36.23
C ASN A 390 54.25 2.72 37.70
N SER A 391 54.12 3.64 38.64
CA SER A 391 54.44 3.48 40.06
C SER A 391 53.23 3.76 40.95
N ASN A 392 52.92 2.90 41.92
CA ASN A 392 51.70 3.00 42.74
C ASN A 392 50.37 3.06 41.97
N ASN A 393 50.37 2.58 40.72
CA ASN A 393 49.21 2.58 39.82
C ASN A 393 47.93 2.03 40.49
N GLY A 394 46.94 2.90 40.61
CA GLY A 394 45.59 2.70 41.14
C GLY A 394 44.49 2.63 40.07
N ASP A 395 44.82 2.20 38.84
CA ASP A 395 43.87 1.94 37.76
C ASP A 395 42.73 1.03 38.27
N MET A 396 41.49 1.41 37.97
CA MET A 396 40.31 0.70 38.45
C MET A 396 39.28 0.51 37.34
N VAL A 397 38.65 -0.66 37.33
CA VAL A 397 37.54 -0.94 36.41
C VAL A 397 36.34 -1.48 37.17
N ALA A 398 35.15 -1.01 36.84
CA ALA A 398 33.92 -1.50 37.46
C ALA A 398 32.71 -1.36 36.54
N GLY A 399 31.69 -2.19 36.79
CA GLY A 399 30.44 -2.20 36.02
C GLY A 399 30.58 -2.79 34.62
N SER A 400 29.69 -2.40 33.71
CA SER A 400 29.67 -2.89 32.33
C SER A 400 30.60 -2.05 31.46
N ILE A 401 31.74 -2.64 31.10
CA ILE A 401 32.82 -1.98 30.35
C ILE A 401 33.03 -2.62 28.96
N PRO A 402 33.70 -1.93 28.03
CA PRO A 402 34.12 -2.51 26.77
C PRO A 402 35.22 -3.56 26.93
N ASP A 403 35.55 -4.25 25.83
CA ASP A 403 36.70 -5.15 25.77
C ASP A 403 37.99 -4.34 25.93
N ILE A 404 38.58 -4.45 27.12
CA ILE A 404 39.89 -3.90 27.45
C ILE A 404 40.89 -5.02 27.69
N SER A 405 42.16 -4.77 27.42
CA SER A 405 43.25 -5.62 27.90
C SER A 405 44.00 -4.87 28.98
N LEU A 406 43.84 -5.33 30.22
CA LEU A 406 44.71 -4.97 31.34
C LEU A 406 45.89 -5.93 31.29
N LEU A 407 47.08 -5.45 30.94
CA LEU A 407 48.27 -6.29 31.01
C LEU A 407 48.64 -6.42 32.50
N ASN A 408 48.16 -7.49 33.16
CA ASN A 408 48.28 -7.80 34.60
C ASN A 408 49.67 -7.59 35.26
N THR A 409 50.10 -6.35 35.44
CA THR A 409 51.22 -5.89 36.27
C THR A 409 51.06 -4.39 36.44
N SER A 410 51.26 -3.85 37.65
CA SER A 410 51.36 -2.39 37.88
C SER A 410 52.22 -1.72 36.79
N GLY A 411 51.74 -0.60 36.28
CA GLY A 411 52.47 0.19 35.29
C GLY A 411 52.47 -0.37 33.88
N LYS A 412 51.30 -0.76 33.37
CA LYS A 412 51.15 -1.13 31.97
C LYS A 412 49.94 -0.43 31.36
N PRO A 413 50.02 -0.10 30.05
CA PRO A 413 48.99 0.69 29.41
C PRO A 413 47.66 -0.07 29.30
N ILE A 414 46.57 0.69 29.32
CA ILE A 414 45.22 0.17 29.07
C ILE A 414 44.94 0.21 27.57
N ILE A 415 44.62 -0.96 27.00
CA ILE A 415 44.29 -1.09 25.58
C ILE A 415 42.78 -1.27 25.44
N PHE A 416 42.11 -0.29 24.82
CA PHE A 416 40.70 -0.37 24.45
C PHE A 416 40.54 -0.94 23.05
N SER A 417 39.68 -1.96 22.92
CA SER A 417 39.31 -2.51 21.62
C SER A 417 38.12 -1.77 21.02
N LEU A 418 38.22 -1.41 19.75
CA LEU A 418 37.29 -0.55 19.04
C LEU A 418 36.88 -1.17 17.71
N CYS A 419 35.76 -0.69 17.18
CA CYS A 419 35.24 -1.06 15.88
C CYS A 419 34.98 0.21 15.08
N TYR A 420 35.70 0.38 13.98
CA TYR A 420 35.50 1.48 13.05
C TYR A 420 34.62 1.05 11.90
N TYR A 421 33.52 1.77 11.72
CA TYR A 421 32.51 1.46 10.72
C TYR A 421 32.63 2.41 9.55
N THR A 422 32.80 1.87 8.34
CA THR A 422 32.81 2.63 7.09
C THR A 422 31.79 2.04 6.12
N LYS A 423 31.30 2.85 5.17
CA LYS A 423 30.35 2.40 4.14
C LYS A 423 30.86 1.14 3.43
N ALA A 424 29.99 0.14 3.31
CA ALA A 424 30.32 -1.16 2.72
C ALA A 424 30.58 -1.09 1.22
#